data_AF-A0A4V1V1I4-F1
#
_entry.id   AF-A0A4V1V1I4-F1
#
_cell.length_a   1.000
_cell.length_b   1.000
_cell.length_c   1.000
_cell.angle_alpha   90.00
_cell.angle_beta   90.00
_cell.angle_gamma   90.00
#
_symmetry.space_group_name_H-M   'P 1'
#
loop_
_entity.id
_entity.type
_entity.pdbx_description
1 polymer ?
#
loop_
_entity_poly.entity_id
_entity_poly.type
_entity_poly.pdbx_seq_one_letter_code
_entity_poly.pdbx_strand_id
1 'polypeptide(L)' 'MSRTIRDGAHIEVARSAARLFLEKGVAATSGDEIAEAAGISKRTLWRYFRS' A
#
# COMPACT_ATOMS: atom_id res chain seq x y z
N MET A 1 -10.22 14.81 -18.64
CA MET A 1 -9.01 13.95 -18.59
C MET A 1 -9.08 13.11 -17.34
N SER A 2 -9.60 11.89 -17.46
CA SER A 2 -9.75 10.98 -16.33
C SER A 2 -8.36 10.59 -15.85
N ARG A 3 -8.05 10.88 -14.58
CA ARG A 3 -6.79 10.50 -13.97
C ARG A 3 -6.80 8.98 -13.84
N THR A 4 -6.37 8.28 -14.89
CA THR A 4 -6.08 6.84 -14.87
C THR A 4 -5.07 6.64 -13.75
N ILE A 5 -5.55 6.26 -12.57
CA ILE A 5 -4.71 5.69 -11.53
C ILE A 5 -4.00 4.55 -12.26
N ARG A 6 -2.66 4.61 -12.39
CA ARG A 6 -1.87 3.61 -13.10
C ARG A 6 -2.40 2.23 -12.71
N ASP A 7 -3.01 1.51 -13.65
CA ASP A 7 -3.52 0.17 -13.42
C ASP A 7 -2.36 -0.65 -12.83
N GLY A 8 -2.52 -1.12 -11.60
CA GLY A 8 -1.48 -1.84 -10.86
C GLY A 8 -0.82 -1.09 -9.70
N ALA A 9 -1.06 0.21 -9.49
CA ALA A 9 -0.50 0.94 -8.33
C ALA A 9 -0.91 0.31 -6.98
N HIS A 10 -2.13 -0.24 -6.89
CA HIS A 10 -2.59 -0.97 -5.72
C HIS A 10 -1.91 -2.34 -5.54
N ILE A 11 -1.51 -2.99 -6.64
CA ILE A 11 -0.79 -4.27 -6.61
C ILE A 11 0.62 -4.09 -6.06
N GLU A 12 1.34 -3.05 -6.48
CA GLU A 12 2.68 -2.77 -5.95
C GLU A 12 2.62 -2.48 -4.44
N VAL A 13 1.62 -1.72 -4.00
CA VAL A 13 1.39 -1.48 -2.57
C VAL A 13 1.05 -2.77 -1.82
N ALA A 14 0.22 -3.64 -2.40
CA ALA A 14 -0.10 -4.94 -1.81
C ALA A 14 1.13 -5.85 -1.72
N ARG A 15 2.05 -5.80 -2.69
CA ARG A 15 3.32 -6.54 -2.66
C ARG A 15 4.23 -6.03 -1.54
N SER A 16 4.36 -4.72 -1.37
CA SER A 16 5.11 -4.14 -0.25
C SER A 16 4.50 -4.53 1.10
N ALA A 17 3.17 -4.49 1.22
CA ALA A 17 2.47 -4.94 2.42
C ALA A 17 2.73 -6.44 2.71
N ALA A 18 2.62 -7.30 1.70
CA ALA A 18 2.87 -8.73 1.82
C ALA A 18 4.29 -9.02 2.32
N ARG A 19 5.29 -8.30 1.82
CA ARG A 19 6.67 -8.43 2.29
C ARG A 19 6.80 -8.08 3.78
N LEU A 20 6.23 -6.96 4.21
CA LEU A 20 6.25 -6.55 5.62
C LEU A 20 5.51 -7.57 6.51
N PHE A 21 4.38 -8.09 6.03
CA PHE A 21 3.65 -9.14 6.75
C PHE A 21 4.47 -10.42 6.91
N LEU A 22 5.29 -10.79 5.92
CA LEU A 22 6.17 -11.96 6.01
C LEU A 22 7.36 -11.72 6.94
N GLU A 23 7.92 -10.52 6.96
CA GLU A 23 9.13 -10.21 7.75
C GLU A 23 8.85 -10.06 9.26
N LYS A 24 7.71 -9.50 9.64
CA LYS A 24 7.40 -9.19 11.06
C LYS A 24 5.99 -9.55 11.51
N GLY A 25 5.17 -10.11 10.63
CA GLY A 25 3.78 -10.47 10.92
C GLY A 25 2.79 -9.33 10.69
N VAL A 26 1.52 -9.71 10.50
CA VAL A 26 0.43 -8.77 10.20
C VAL A 26 0.17 -7.82 11.37
N ALA A 27 0.18 -8.32 12.61
CA ALA A 27 -0.10 -7.51 13.80
C ALA A 27 0.97 -6.43 14.08
N ALA A 28 2.21 -6.66 13.67
CA ALA A 28 3.31 -5.71 13.83
C ALA A 28 3.49 -4.76 12.63
N THR A 29 2.65 -4.89 11.59
CA THR A 29 2.76 -4.09 10.37
C THR A 29 1.70 -2.99 10.35
N SER A 30 2.16 -1.74 10.40
CA SER A 30 1.28 -0.58 10.36
C SER A 30 1.06 -0.08 8.93
N GLY A 31 -0.12 0.50 8.69
CA GLY A 31 -0.40 1.16 7.40
C GLY A 31 0.56 2.30 7.07
N ASP A 32 1.15 2.96 8.06
CA ASP A 32 2.20 3.97 7.82
C ASP A 32 3.46 3.34 7.23
N GLU A 33 3.90 2.19 7.74
CA GLU A 33 5.08 1.49 7.24
C GLU A 33 4.84 0.92 5.85
N ILE A 34 3.63 0.44 5.56
CA ILE A 34 3.24 0.03 4.21
C ILE A 34 3.30 1.23 3.25
N ALA A 35 2.81 2.40 3.68
CA ALA A 35 2.82 3.60 2.88
C ALA A 35 4.25 4.10 2.61
N GLU A 36 5.10 4.08 3.64
CA GLU A 36 6.53 4.40 3.54
C GLU A 36 7.26 3.45 2.59
N ALA A 37 7.08 2.13 2.77
CA ALA A 37 7.68 1.11 1.91
C ALA A 37 7.20 1.19 0.45
N ALA A 38 6.00 1.70 0.21
CA ALA A 38 5.46 1.92 -1.13
C ALA A 38 5.72 3.35 -1.67
N GLY A 39 6.39 4.23 -0.90
CA GLY A 39 6.71 5.60 -1.30
C GLY A 39 5.48 6.50 -1.49
N ILE A 40 4.39 6.24 -0.77
CA ILE A 40 3.13 6.98 -0.87
C ILE A 40 2.69 7.51 0.48
N SER A 41 1.75 8.46 0.47
CA SER A 41 1.11 8.90 1.71
C SER A 41 0.09 7.87 2.22
N LYS A 42 -0.06 7.77 3.54
CA LYS A 42 -1.11 6.95 4.19
C LYS A 42 -2.52 7.23 3.62
N ARG A 43 -2.79 8.50 3.28
CA ARG A 43 -4.05 8.90 2.64
C ARG A 43 -4.23 8.28 1.25
N THR A 44 -3.15 8.14 0.48
CA THR A 44 -3.17 7.51 -0.85
C THR A 44 -3.28 6.00 -0.73
N LEU A 45 -2.60 5.40 0.25
CA LEU A 45 -2.75 3.99 0.59
C LEU A 45 -4.24 3.63 0.78
N TRP A 46 -4.92 4.28 1.72
CA TRP A 46 -6.34 4.01 1.97
C TRP A 46 -7.26 4.37 0.82
N ARG A 47 -6.83 5.24 -0.11
CA ARG A 47 -7.61 5.54 -1.32
C ARG A 47 -7.63 4.38 -2.29
N TYR A 48 -6.57 3.57 -2.35
CA TYR A 48 -6.51 2.39 -3.22
C TYR A 48 -7.37 1.22 -2.70
N PHE A 49 -7.55 1.10 -1.37
CA PHE A 49 -8.28 -0.01 -0.74
C PHE A 49 -9.69 0.35 -0.25
N ARG A 50 -10.24 1.50 -0.66
CA ARG A 50 -11.58 1.99 -0.24
C ARG A 50 -12.73 1.42 -1.08
N SER A 51 -12.46 0.68 -2.16
CA SER A 51 -13.48 0.12 -3.06
C SER A 51 -13.62 -1.38 -2.92
#